data_AF-A0A973R3E9-F1
#
_entry.id   AF-A0A973R3E9-F1
#
_cell.length_a   1.000
_cell.length_b   1.000
_cell.length_c   1.000
_cell.angle_alpha   90.00
_cell.angle_beta   90.00
_cell.angle_gamma   90.00
#
_symmetry.space_group_name_H-M   'P 1'
#
loop_
_entity.id
_entity.type
_entity.pdbx_description
1 polymer ?
#
loop_
_entity_poly.entity_id
_entity_poly.type
_entity_poly.pdbx_seq_one_letter_code
_entity_poly.pdbx_strand_id
1 'polypeptide(L)'
;MDVYSALIEPLPGWKPAELPAAGRGGIDQAVDMILGYLPDLTAEQRKKVLDFFDTPLPGAVQVKDAEVHRDSGTGRRVGLPMSDPPPLAHLQEIAEQAQAYYRDASRLGFDLAVPYEIAYRPGTDRRFFPLDTTGQPAYAGTVPLMDMNDPNRITGIAMAFNEDRMSGLDERTVRKIVAHEMFHAFTMSSNQGRFAGYSRVPQWVIEGGAEYASESFAGPGVAPAAQNSWVRWLRHPQLALERRSYDGIGFFSLIAQGHGDVWSLLPNRYPQGADPVQAFLNLAPPQSGGTIMNLWADTTVHDPSIGLAFVPAGPGMPVMSPDPVQTSIPVDGAPWTGASTGGSSARFITFDTAGAFTLTVDATADAGVVVFANHAQQSWGNSGKQATYCVAAGGCQCPNHADAASPGTIPGVPGAVTVVLSSAAGLHPGTASMSLRLQSRDQACAPPPPSSLAQCLVGRWKSDPMHATLDLNGTTMHLSGGDGILAVLDQDGHAAYVADGTRPLTGTAQAAGGVTAEATVTMAGTASEHWSVSGDQFVSTPGTGGVHVIETMKVAGQTFTVLNATQSDAMAFLGGLAGGSGQVPPHTMTCDAQHWITTYTLPSGTLAYSWHRDG
;
A
#
# COMPACT_ATOMS: atom_id res chain seq x y z
N MET A 1 31.78 -8.81 12.72
CA MET A 1 32.75 -8.52 11.66
C MET A 1 34.02 -9.37 11.81
N ASP A 2 34.53 -9.63 13.01
CA ASP A 2 35.80 -10.37 13.21
C ASP A 2 35.81 -11.85 12.78
N VAL A 3 34.65 -12.49 12.63
CA VAL A 3 34.54 -13.88 12.12
C VAL A 3 34.71 -13.94 10.59
N TYR A 4 34.39 -12.84 9.87
CA TYR A 4 34.54 -12.78 8.40
C TYR A 4 36.00 -12.58 7.96
N SER A 5 36.80 -11.89 8.76
CA SER A 5 38.23 -11.68 8.53
C SER A 5 39.05 -12.98 8.58
N ALA A 6 38.52 -14.02 9.23
CA ALA A 6 39.19 -15.31 9.42
C ALA A 6 38.74 -16.39 8.42
N LEU A 7 37.50 -16.31 7.91
CA LEU A 7 36.98 -17.22 6.87
C LEU A 7 37.37 -16.78 5.46
N ILE A 8 37.69 -15.49 5.30
CA ILE A 8 38.28 -14.93 4.09
C ILE A 8 39.66 -14.40 4.50
N GLU A 9 40.68 -15.27 4.54
CA GLU A 9 41.98 -14.78 4.07
C GLU A 9 41.72 -14.10 2.72
N PRO A 10 42.24 -12.88 2.47
CA PRO A 10 41.98 -12.20 1.21
C PRO A 10 42.41 -13.13 0.09
N LEU A 11 41.42 -13.73 -0.59
CA LEU A 11 41.66 -14.62 -1.72
C LEU A 11 42.58 -13.88 -2.68
N PRO A 12 43.81 -14.36 -2.94
CA PRO A 12 44.79 -13.59 -3.69
C PRO A 12 44.21 -13.12 -5.03
N GLY A 13 44.10 -11.79 -5.20
CA GLY A 13 43.58 -11.17 -6.43
C GLY A 13 42.08 -10.83 -6.42
N TRP A 14 41.34 -11.09 -5.34
CA TRP A 14 39.92 -10.72 -5.24
C TRP A 14 39.74 -9.36 -4.58
N LYS A 15 39.21 -8.38 -5.32
CA LYS A 15 38.69 -7.11 -4.77
C LYS A 15 37.16 -7.20 -4.80
N PRO A 16 36.47 -7.25 -3.66
CA PRO A 16 35.01 -7.19 -3.65
C PRO A 16 34.56 -5.91 -4.35
N ALA A 17 33.57 -6.01 -5.24
CA ALA A 17 32.84 -4.82 -5.68
C ALA A 17 32.27 -4.13 -4.45
N GLU A 18 32.25 -2.79 -4.43
CA GLU A 18 31.70 -2.01 -3.31
C GLU A 18 30.32 -2.54 -2.93
N LEU A 19 30.26 -3.26 -1.80
CA LEU A 19 29.03 -3.85 -1.32
C LEU A 19 28.06 -2.72 -0.97
N PRO A 20 26.78 -2.78 -1.39
CA PRO A 20 25.79 -1.86 -0.85
C PRO A 20 25.78 -2.01 0.67
N ALA A 21 25.71 -0.89 1.39
CA ALA A 21 25.78 -0.87 2.85
C ALA A 21 24.76 -1.86 3.45
N ALA A 22 25.25 -3.02 3.91
CA ALA A 22 24.43 -4.07 4.47
C ALA A 22 23.78 -3.56 5.76
N GLY A 23 22.47 -3.27 5.71
CA GLY A 23 21.70 -2.97 6.90
C GLY A 23 21.56 -4.23 7.77
N ARG A 24 22.26 -4.29 8.91
CA ARG A 24 22.14 -5.30 10.00
C ARG A 24 21.60 -6.69 9.57
N GLY A 25 22.24 -7.30 8.56
CA GLY A 25 21.97 -8.67 8.15
C GLY A 25 22.61 -9.69 9.08
N GLY A 26 21.88 -10.77 9.42
CA GLY A 26 22.42 -11.93 10.13
C GLY A 26 23.39 -12.74 9.27
N ILE A 27 23.98 -13.80 9.86
CA ILE A 27 24.93 -14.72 9.20
C ILE A 27 24.30 -15.39 7.96
N ASP A 28 22.99 -15.59 7.95
CA ASP A 28 22.23 -16.23 6.88
C ASP A 28 22.38 -15.50 5.54
N GLN A 29 22.34 -14.16 5.56
CA GLN A 29 22.55 -13.37 4.35
C GLN A 29 23.94 -13.56 3.75
N ALA A 30 24.96 -13.87 4.56
CA ALA A 30 26.30 -14.10 4.03
C ALA A 30 26.49 -15.52 3.52
N VAL A 31 25.88 -16.53 4.16
CA VAL A 31 25.86 -17.91 3.65
C VAL A 31 25.07 -17.97 2.34
N ASP A 32 23.88 -17.37 2.30
CA ASP A 32 23.05 -17.24 1.10
C ASP A 32 23.78 -16.48 -0.01
N MET A 33 24.54 -15.44 0.35
CA MET A 33 25.38 -14.70 -0.59
C MET A 33 26.50 -15.60 -1.14
N ILE A 34 27.27 -16.28 -0.29
CA ILE A 34 28.36 -17.17 -0.72
C ILE A 34 27.84 -18.28 -1.62
N LEU A 35 26.73 -18.92 -1.24
CA LEU A 35 26.10 -19.97 -2.02
C LEU A 35 25.40 -19.42 -3.30
N GLY A 36 24.94 -18.18 -3.30
CA GLY A 36 24.39 -17.51 -4.48
C GLY A 36 25.45 -17.13 -5.53
N TYR A 37 26.68 -16.84 -5.08
CA TYR A 37 27.84 -16.57 -5.94
C TYR A 37 28.69 -17.81 -6.25
N LEU A 38 28.26 -19.00 -5.83
CA LEU A 38 28.98 -20.25 -6.07
C LEU A 38 29.35 -20.49 -7.56
N PRO A 39 28.47 -20.15 -8.54
CA PRO A 39 28.81 -20.23 -9.97
C PRO A 39 29.94 -19.32 -10.41
N ASP A 40 30.18 -18.22 -9.70
CA ASP A 40 31.20 -17.22 -9.99
C ASP A 40 32.55 -17.51 -9.30
N LEU A 41 32.57 -18.46 -8.37
CA LEU A 41 33.79 -18.94 -7.71
C LEU A 41 34.63 -19.81 -8.66
N THR A 42 35.96 -19.72 -8.53
CA THR A 42 36.88 -20.65 -9.20
C THR A 42 36.63 -22.09 -8.75
N ALA A 43 37.06 -23.09 -9.55
CA ALA A 43 36.87 -24.49 -9.20
C ALA A 43 37.46 -24.85 -7.81
N GLU A 44 38.60 -24.26 -7.43
CA GLU A 44 39.22 -24.51 -6.12
C GLU A 44 38.46 -23.84 -4.96
N GLN A 45 38.01 -22.60 -5.14
CA GLN A 45 37.18 -21.90 -4.15
C GLN A 45 35.84 -22.60 -3.94
N ARG A 46 35.19 -22.96 -5.06
CA ARG A 46 33.94 -23.72 -5.07
C ARG A 46 34.11 -25.06 -4.35
N LYS A 47 35.20 -25.78 -4.60
CA LYS A 47 35.50 -27.04 -3.91
C LYS A 47 35.64 -26.83 -2.39
N LYS A 48 36.34 -25.79 -1.93
CA LYS A 48 36.48 -25.51 -0.49
C LYS A 48 35.14 -25.18 0.18
N VAL A 49 34.30 -24.42 -0.51
CA VAL A 49 32.94 -24.11 -0.02
C VAL A 49 32.09 -25.38 -0.01
N LEU A 50 32.12 -26.20 -1.06
CA LEU A 50 31.37 -27.46 -1.12
C LEU A 50 31.87 -28.50 -0.11
N ASP A 51 33.18 -28.69 0.04
CA ASP A 51 33.77 -29.61 1.04
C ASP A 51 33.36 -29.27 2.48
N PHE A 52 33.17 -27.97 2.77
CA PHE A 52 32.66 -27.48 4.05
C PHE A 52 31.21 -27.93 4.31
N PHE A 53 30.39 -28.01 3.26
CA PHE A 53 28.99 -28.49 3.32
C PHE A 53 28.87 -30.03 3.15
N ASP A 54 29.78 -30.66 2.39
CA ASP A 54 29.75 -32.09 2.02
C ASP A 54 30.44 -33.01 3.03
N THR A 55 31.04 -32.48 4.09
CA THR A 55 31.65 -33.32 5.14
C THR A 55 30.59 -34.23 5.75
N PRO A 56 30.70 -35.58 5.59
CA PRO A 56 29.65 -36.52 5.99
C PRO A 56 29.28 -36.34 7.45
N LEU A 57 27.97 -36.29 7.68
CA LEU A 57 27.38 -36.04 8.98
C LEU A 57 27.66 -37.18 9.96
N PRO A 58 28.35 -36.94 11.09
CA PRO A 58 28.41 -37.93 12.17
C PRO A 58 27.00 -38.11 12.73
N GLY A 59 26.48 -39.35 12.71
CA GLY A 59 25.19 -39.72 13.33
C GLY A 59 23.92 -39.44 12.52
N ALA A 60 24.01 -39.09 11.23
CA ALA A 60 22.82 -38.98 10.38
C ALA A 60 22.29 -40.37 9.98
N VAL A 61 20.96 -40.55 10.07
CA VAL A 61 20.28 -41.75 9.56
C VAL A 61 19.70 -41.41 8.20
N GLN A 62 20.24 -42.01 7.13
CA GLN A 62 19.60 -41.96 5.83
C GLN A 62 18.46 -42.99 5.79
N VAL A 63 17.24 -42.56 5.51
CA VAL A 63 16.11 -43.47 5.33
C VAL A 63 15.69 -43.47 3.86
N LYS A 64 16.11 -44.52 3.15
CA LYS A 64 15.32 -45.11 2.08
C LYS A 64 14.70 -46.38 2.64
N ASP A 65 13.37 -46.42 2.62
CA ASP A 65 12.53 -47.60 2.90
C ASP A 65 12.75 -48.26 4.28
N ALA A 66 11.97 -47.86 5.30
CA ALA A 66 11.85 -48.63 6.54
C ALA A 66 10.38 -48.73 6.98
N GLU A 67 9.89 -49.97 7.10
CA GLU A 67 8.60 -50.32 7.67
C GLU A 67 8.47 -49.81 9.11
N VAL A 68 7.38 -49.09 9.36
CA VAL A 68 7.02 -48.54 10.67
C VAL A 68 6.61 -49.66 11.63
N HIS A 69 7.40 -49.89 12.67
CA HIS A 69 6.92 -50.61 13.85
C HIS A 69 6.04 -49.68 14.70
N ARG A 70 4.72 -49.92 14.67
CA ARG A 70 3.75 -49.28 15.56
C ARG A 70 3.91 -49.81 16.98
N ASP A 71 4.08 -48.91 17.94
CA ASP A 71 3.69 -49.14 19.33
C ASP A 71 2.54 -48.18 19.68
N SER A 72 1.48 -48.75 20.25
CA SER A 72 0.20 -48.10 20.52
C SER A 72 0.12 -47.73 22.00
N GLY A 73 0.47 -46.49 22.33
CA GLY A 73 0.36 -45.95 23.68
C GLY A 73 -0.36 -44.61 23.72
N THR A 74 -1.69 -44.62 23.74
CA THR A 74 -2.53 -43.42 23.87
C THR A 74 -2.46 -42.85 25.29
N GLY A 75 -1.91 -41.64 25.45
CA GLY A 75 -1.92 -40.91 26.71
C GLY A 75 -1.34 -39.49 26.60
N ARG A 76 -2.02 -38.61 25.87
CA ARG A 76 -1.61 -37.22 25.59
C ARG A 76 -1.57 -36.39 26.89
N ARG A 77 -0.38 -36.19 27.47
CA ARG A 77 -0.14 -35.19 28.53
C ARG A 77 0.14 -33.84 27.87
N VAL A 78 -0.72 -32.87 28.12
CA VAL A 78 -0.46 -31.47 27.79
C VAL A 78 0.30 -30.84 28.97
N GLY A 79 1.51 -30.32 28.71
CA GLY A 79 1.98 -29.12 29.42
C GLY A 79 2.99 -29.27 30.56
N LEU A 80 3.99 -30.16 30.47
CA LEU A 80 5.20 -30.01 31.28
C LEU A 80 6.43 -29.91 30.36
N PRO A 81 7.39 -29.01 30.66
CA PRO A 81 8.66 -28.93 29.93
C PRO A 81 9.41 -30.27 30.06
N MET A 82 9.94 -30.79 28.95
CA MET A 82 10.73 -32.02 28.95
C MET A 82 12.10 -31.75 29.57
N SER A 83 12.57 -32.55 30.53
CA SER A 83 13.90 -32.36 31.13
C SER A 83 15.04 -32.63 30.17
N ASP A 84 14.81 -33.48 29.17
CA ASP A 84 15.75 -33.93 28.16
C ASP A 84 15.28 -33.46 26.77
N PRO A 85 16.18 -33.37 25.77
CA PRO A 85 15.76 -33.09 24.40
C PRO A 85 14.83 -34.19 23.89
N PRO A 86 13.81 -33.87 23.07
CA PRO A 86 12.91 -34.87 22.52
C PRO A 86 13.69 -35.97 21.77
N PRO A 87 13.35 -37.26 21.88
CA PRO A 87 14.05 -38.30 21.13
C PRO A 87 14.02 -38.03 19.62
N LEU A 88 15.07 -38.39 18.89
CA LEU A 88 15.14 -38.17 17.43
C LEU A 88 13.94 -38.81 16.68
N ALA A 89 13.50 -39.99 17.13
CA ALA A 89 12.31 -40.66 16.60
C ALA A 89 11.02 -39.83 16.75
N HIS A 90 10.91 -39.03 17.82
CA HIS A 90 9.79 -38.12 18.03
C HIS A 90 9.83 -36.93 17.07
N LEU A 91 11.02 -36.34 16.85
CA LEU A 91 11.18 -35.29 15.84
C LEU A 91 10.82 -35.80 14.44
N GLN A 92 11.22 -37.04 14.11
CA GLN A 92 10.87 -37.71 12.87
C GLN A 92 9.36 -37.91 12.72
N GLU A 93 8.69 -38.39 13.77
CA GLU A 93 7.22 -38.53 13.76
C GLU A 93 6.52 -37.19 13.48
N ILE A 94 6.96 -36.11 14.14
CA ILE A 94 6.40 -34.78 13.92
C ILE A 94 6.66 -34.29 12.49
N ALA A 95 7.86 -34.53 11.94
CA ALA A 95 8.20 -34.14 10.58
C ALA A 95 7.33 -34.86 9.54
N GLU A 96 7.07 -36.14 9.73
CA GLU A 96 6.14 -36.93 8.90
C GLU A 96 4.71 -36.40 9.00
N GLN A 97 4.26 -36.04 10.21
CA GLN A 97 2.95 -35.40 10.40
C GLN A 97 2.87 -34.03 9.70
N ALA A 98 3.92 -33.21 9.79
CA ALA A 98 3.99 -31.90 9.14
C ALA A 98 4.02 -32.04 7.61
N GLN A 99 4.80 -32.99 7.07
CA GLN A 99 4.83 -33.32 5.66
C GLN A 99 3.45 -33.76 5.15
N ALA A 100 2.77 -34.65 5.89
CA ALA A 100 1.42 -35.09 5.57
C ALA A 100 0.40 -33.95 5.65
N TYR A 101 0.59 -33.01 6.58
CA TYR A 101 -0.23 -31.81 6.70
C TYR A 101 -0.03 -30.87 5.49
N TYR A 102 1.21 -30.59 5.09
CA TYR A 102 1.51 -29.67 3.99
C TYR A 102 1.16 -30.22 2.60
N ARG A 103 1.34 -31.52 2.35
CA ARG A 103 0.99 -32.14 1.05
C ARG A 103 -0.51 -32.14 0.74
N ASP A 104 -1.35 -31.91 1.75
CA ASP A 104 -2.80 -31.85 1.58
C ASP A 104 -3.19 -30.87 0.46
N ALA A 105 -4.14 -31.27 -0.39
CA ALA A 105 -4.56 -30.48 -1.56
C ALA A 105 -5.22 -29.15 -1.19
N SER A 106 -5.74 -29.00 0.02
CA SER A 106 -6.22 -27.71 0.55
C SER A 106 -5.09 -26.78 1.02
N ARG A 107 -3.84 -27.26 0.98
CA ARG A 107 -2.64 -26.52 1.35
C ARG A 107 -1.69 -26.41 0.16
N LEU A 108 -0.54 -27.09 0.20
CA LEU A 108 0.43 -27.00 -0.89
C LEU A 108 0.06 -27.91 -2.06
N GLY A 109 -0.58 -29.06 -1.78
CA GLY A 109 -1.05 -29.97 -2.81
C GLY A 109 0.03 -30.64 -3.66
N PHE A 110 1.29 -30.66 -3.20
CA PHE A 110 2.38 -31.38 -3.83
C PHE A 110 3.22 -32.13 -2.79
N ASP A 111 3.90 -33.20 -3.23
CA ASP A 111 4.84 -33.95 -2.40
C ASP A 111 6.24 -33.33 -2.42
N LEU A 112 6.99 -33.53 -1.34
CA LEU A 112 8.40 -33.16 -1.28
C LEU A 112 9.19 -33.98 -2.31
N ALA A 113 9.87 -33.31 -3.25
CA ALA A 113 10.52 -33.96 -4.39
C ALA A 113 11.90 -34.56 -4.08
N VAL A 114 12.45 -34.24 -2.91
CA VAL A 114 13.78 -34.68 -2.45
C VAL A 114 13.68 -35.35 -1.08
N PRO A 115 14.54 -36.33 -0.77
CA PRO A 115 14.58 -36.92 0.56
C PRO A 115 15.01 -35.87 1.60
N TYR A 116 14.62 -36.09 2.86
CA TYR A 116 15.12 -35.31 3.99
C TYR A 116 15.72 -36.21 5.07
N GLU A 117 16.60 -35.64 5.88
CA GLU A 117 17.15 -36.27 7.08
C GLU A 117 17.02 -35.32 8.27
N ILE A 118 16.90 -35.89 9.47
CA ILE A 118 16.81 -35.16 10.73
C ILE A 118 17.96 -35.59 11.63
N ALA A 119 18.64 -34.62 12.25
CA ALA A 119 19.72 -34.91 13.18
C ALA A 119 19.79 -33.87 14.32
N TYR A 120 20.23 -34.33 15.49
CA TYR A 120 20.74 -33.42 16.52
C TYR A 120 22.16 -32.97 16.20
N ARG A 121 22.46 -31.72 16.55
CA ARG A 121 23.79 -31.14 16.44
C ARG A 121 24.13 -30.37 17.72
N PRO A 122 25.39 -30.37 18.17
CA PRO A 122 25.84 -29.50 19.24
C PRO A 122 25.56 -28.04 18.88
N GLY A 123 25.10 -27.23 19.83
CA GLY A 123 24.82 -25.81 19.59
C GLY A 123 26.05 -24.97 19.21
N THR A 124 27.25 -25.54 19.29
CA THR A 124 28.50 -24.95 18.83
C THR A 124 28.74 -25.11 17.33
N ASP A 125 27.98 -25.96 16.62
CA ASP A 125 28.10 -26.13 15.17
C ASP A 125 27.43 -24.97 14.42
N ARG A 126 28.22 -23.91 14.21
CA ARG A 126 27.78 -22.68 13.54
C ARG A 126 27.41 -22.85 12.07
N ARG A 127 27.64 -24.03 11.48
CA ARG A 127 27.20 -24.34 10.10
C ARG A 127 25.69 -24.44 10.00
N PHE A 128 25.07 -24.94 11.06
CA PHE A 128 23.62 -25.17 11.13
C PHE A 128 22.91 -24.14 12.00
N PHE A 129 23.61 -23.58 12.99
CA PHE A 129 23.01 -22.63 13.94
C PHE A 129 23.70 -21.27 13.86
N PRO A 130 23.24 -20.37 12.98
CA PRO A 130 23.60 -18.96 13.07
C PRO A 130 23.26 -18.44 14.49
N LEU A 131 24.03 -17.46 14.94
CA LEU A 131 23.71 -16.76 16.18
C LEU A 131 22.54 -15.81 15.91
N ASP A 132 21.52 -15.88 16.77
CA ASP A 132 20.43 -14.93 16.79
C ASP A 132 20.90 -13.53 17.22
N THR A 133 19.99 -12.57 17.24
CA THR A 133 20.30 -11.18 17.62
C THR A 133 20.79 -11.01 19.07
N THR A 134 20.63 -12.03 19.91
CA THR A 134 21.12 -12.07 21.30
C THR A 134 22.46 -12.80 21.43
N GLY A 135 23.01 -13.30 20.32
CA GLY A 135 24.25 -14.07 20.29
C GLY A 135 24.06 -15.53 20.68
N GLN A 136 22.82 -16.03 20.74
CA GLN A 136 22.50 -17.42 21.06
C GLN A 136 22.35 -18.24 19.78
N PRO A 137 22.78 -19.51 19.74
CA PRO A 137 22.55 -20.36 18.57
C PRO A 137 21.06 -20.60 18.34
N ALA A 138 20.67 -20.67 17.07
CA ALA A 138 19.31 -21.04 16.65
C ALA A 138 18.86 -22.40 17.22
N TYR A 139 17.55 -22.60 17.33
CA TYR A 139 16.94 -23.85 17.80
C TYR A 139 17.08 -24.97 16.77
N ALA A 140 16.92 -24.63 15.50
CA ALA A 140 17.01 -25.54 14.38
C ALA A 140 17.48 -24.79 13.13
N GLY A 141 17.78 -25.54 12.08
CA GLY A 141 18.06 -24.99 10.76
C GLY A 141 17.92 -26.03 9.68
N THR A 142 17.50 -25.59 8.50
CA THR A 142 17.34 -26.43 7.30
C THR A 142 18.41 -26.10 6.29
N VAL A 143 19.16 -27.10 5.84
CA VAL A 143 20.27 -26.96 4.90
C VAL A 143 20.03 -27.86 3.69
N PRO A 144 20.14 -27.36 2.46
CA PRO A 144 20.07 -28.18 1.26
C PRO A 144 21.33 -29.03 1.11
N LEU A 145 21.15 -30.29 0.74
CA LEU A 145 22.24 -31.17 0.30
C LEU A 145 22.39 -31.05 -1.21
N MET A 146 23.54 -30.59 -1.67
CA MET A 146 23.77 -30.19 -3.06
C MET A 146 24.34 -31.34 -3.91
N ASP A 147 24.02 -31.39 -5.20
CA ASP A 147 24.69 -32.29 -6.14
C ASP A 147 26.13 -31.79 -6.35
N MET A 148 27.14 -32.61 -6.04
CA MET A 148 28.55 -32.25 -6.25
C MET A 148 28.87 -31.88 -7.71
N ASN A 149 28.10 -32.40 -8.68
CA ASN A 149 28.30 -32.12 -10.09
C ASN A 149 27.46 -30.93 -10.59
N ASP A 150 26.38 -30.58 -9.87
CA ASP A 150 25.55 -29.41 -10.14
C ASP A 150 25.21 -28.74 -8.80
N PRO A 151 26.03 -27.80 -8.32
CA PRO A 151 25.82 -27.20 -7.01
C PRO A 151 24.55 -26.34 -6.92
N ASN A 152 23.83 -26.15 -8.03
CA ASN A 152 22.52 -25.53 -8.00
C ASN A 152 21.41 -26.55 -7.74
N ARG A 153 21.66 -27.85 -7.91
CA ARG A 153 20.67 -28.91 -7.75
C ARG A 153 20.67 -29.44 -6.31
N ILE A 154 19.51 -29.38 -5.68
CA ILE A 154 19.24 -29.95 -4.37
C ILE A 154 18.93 -31.45 -4.56
N THR A 155 19.67 -32.30 -3.86
CA THR A 155 19.55 -33.78 -3.89
C THR A 155 18.92 -34.35 -2.63
N GLY A 156 18.90 -33.57 -1.55
CA GLY A 156 18.29 -33.89 -0.28
C GLY A 156 18.26 -32.66 0.62
N ILE A 157 17.68 -32.80 1.80
CA ILE A 157 17.54 -31.69 2.77
C ILE A 157 17.88 -32.21 4.17
N ALA A 158 18.78 -31.53 4.87
CA ALA A 158 19.12 -31.83 6.25
C ALA A 158 18.46 -30.82 7.20
N MET A 159 17.62 -31.31 8.11
CA MET A 159 17.10 -30.52 9.23
C MET A 159 17.93 -30.84 10.48
N ALA A 160 18.64 -29.84 10.98
CA ALA A 160 19.46 -29.94 12.18
C ALA A 160 18.76 -29.27 13.36
N PHE A 161 18.78 -29.92 14.52
CA PHE A 161 18.18 -29.42 15.76
C PHE A 161 19.25 -29.27 16.83
N ASN A 162 19.23 -28.15 17.55
CA ASN A 162 20.18 -27.85 18.61
C ASN A 162 19.74 -28.54 19.90
N GLU A 163 20.48 -29.57 20.30
CA GLU A 163 20.13 -30.43 21.44
C GLU A 163 19.91 -29.64 22.73
N ASP A 164 20.81 -28.71 23.05
CA ASP A 164 20.75 -27.90 24.26
C ASP A 164 19.52 -26.98 24.28
N ARG A 165 19.10 -26.49 23.10
CA ARG A 165 18.00 -25.53 22.95
C ARG A 165 16.64 -26.22 22.85
N MET A 166 16.60 -27.46 22.39
CA MET A 166 15.38 -28.27 22.32
C MET A 166 15.01 -28.89 23.68
N SER A 167 15.98 -29.00 24.58
CA SER A 167 15.78 -29.41 25.97
C SER A 167 14.90 -28.39 26.72
N GLY A 168 13.97 -28.86 27.55
CA GLY A 168 13.09 -27.97 28.32
C GLY A 168 11.89 -27.43 27.55
N LEU A 169 11.81 -27.64 26.24
CA LEU A 169 10.67 -27.15 25.45
C LEU A 169 9.42 -28.00 25.68
N ASP A 170 8.27 -27.34 25.60
CA ASP A 170 6.98 -28.04 25.58
C ASP A 170 6.70 -28.65 24.20
N GLU A 171 5.83 -29.66 24.17
CA GLU A 171 5.47 -30.39 22.96
C GLU A 171 4.96 -29.50 21.82
N ARG A 172 4.21 -28.43 22.11
CA ARG A 172 3.69 -27.53 21.07
C ARG A 172 4.84 -26.76 20.42
N THR A 173 5.78 -26.28 21.23
CA THR A 173 6.96 -25.56 20.74
C THR A 173 7.84 -26.49 19.89
N VAL A 174 8.04 -27.73 20.30
CA VAL A 174 8.77 -28.74 19.49
C VAL A 174 8.06 -28.99 18.16
N ARG A 175 6.73 -29.20 18.19
CA ARG A 175 5.93 -29.38 16.97
C ARG A 175 6.03 -28.21 16.01
N LYS A 176 6.01 -26.98 16.54
CA LYS A 176 6.19 -25.76 15.74
C LYS A 176 7.57 -25.71 15.10
N ILE A 177 8.65 -25.90 15.86
CA ILE A 177 10.03 -25.82 15.33
C ILE A 177 10.24 -26.85 14.22
N VAL A 178 9.86 -28.12 14.44
CA VAL A 178 10.00 -29.17 13.41
C VAL A 178 9.17 -28.85 12.17
N ALA A 179 7.94 -28.37 12.34
CA ALA A 179 7.07 -28.02 11.22
C ALA A 179 7.57 -26.78 10.45
N HIS A 180 8.28 -25.86 11.10
CA HIS A 180 8.94 -24.70 10.48
C HIS A 180 10.05 -25.16 9.53
N GLU A 181 10.95 -26.00 10.02
CA GLU A 181 12.05 -26.56 9.21
C GLU A 181 11.53 -27.45 8.07
N MET A 182 10.48 -28.24 8.32
CA MET A 182 9.83 -29.03 7.26
C MET A 182 9.23 -28.11 6.18
N PHE A 183 8.68 -26.95 6.54
CA PHE A 183 8.16 -26.02 5.55
C PHE A 183 9.26 -25.39 4.67
N HIS A 184 10.43 -25.10 5.25
CA HIS A 184 11.62 -24.72 4.47
C HIS A 184 11.97 -25.79 3.44
N ALA A 185 11.84 -27.07 3.80
CA ALA A 185 12.09 -28.17 2.87
C ALA A 185 11.16 -28.12 1.65
N PHE A 186 9.85 -27.88 1.85
CA PHE A 186 8.90 -27.69 0.75
C PHE A 186 9.24 -26.47 -0.11
N THR A 187 9.68 -25.38 0.51
CA THR A 187 10.06 -24.13 -0.18
C THR A 187 11.32 -24.31 -1.04
N MET A 188 12.29 -25.08 -0.57
CA MET A 188 13.47 -25.46 -1.35
C MET A 188 13.10 -26.40 -2.50
N SER A 189 12.21 -27.37 -2.26
CA SER A 189 11.75 -28.34 -3.25
C SER A 189 10.93 -27.69 -4.37
N SER A 190 10.05 -26.74 -4.05
CA SER A 190 9.16 -26.08 -5.02
C SER A 190 9.90 -25.20 -6.03
N ASN A 191 11.09 -24.71 -5.66
CA ASN A 191 12.00 -23.96 -6.54
C ASN A 191 12.72 -24.87 -7.57
N GLN A 192 12.02 -25.90 -8.08
CA GLN A 192 12.53 -26.93 -8.98
C GLN A 192 13.75 -27.68 -8.41
N GLY A 193 13.84 -27.76 -7.08
CA GLY A 193 15.03 -28.24 -6.38
C GLY A 193 16.28 -27.45 -6.73
N ARG A 194 16.17 -26.14 -7.00
CA ARG A 194 17.30 -25.27 -7.32
C ARG A 194 17.59 -24.25 -6.23
N PHE A 195 18.79 -24.32 -5.64
CA PHE A 195 19.18 -23.44 -4.55
C PHE A 195 19.28 -21.96 -4.96
N ALA A 196 19.80 -21.66 -6.15
CA ALA A 196 19.90 -20.28 -6.64
C ALA A 196 18.54 -19.57 -6.78
N GLY A 197 17.45 -20.34 -6.94
CA GLY A 197 16.09 -19.81 -6.91
C GLY A 197 15.66 -19.48 -5.48
N TYR A 198 15.91 -20.40 -4.55
CA TYR A 198 15.61 -20.26 -3.13
C TYR A 198 16.34 -19.07 -2.47
N SER A 199 17.63 -18.89 -2.71
CA SER A 199 18.44 -17.83 -2.07
C SER A 199 18.06 -16.40 -2.50
N ARG A 200 17.25 -16.26 -3.55
CA ARG A 200 16.71 -14.97 -4.02
C ARG A 200 15.33 -14.65 -3.44
N VAL A 201 14.72 -15.58 -2.71
CA VAL A 201 13.41 -15.37 -2.11
C VAL A 201 13.57 -14.43 -0.90
N PRO A 202 12.73 -13.38 -0.76
CA PRO A 202 12.83 -12.46 0.37
C PRO A 202 12.66 -13.17 1.72
N GLN A 203 13.39 -12.74 2.74
CA GLN A 203 13.38 -13.37 4.07
C GLN A 203 11.99 -13.39 4.72
N TRP A 204 11.17 -12.36 4.52
CA TRP A 204 9.79 -12.34 5.03
C TRP A 204 8.92 -13.44 4.40
N VAL A 205 9.23 -13.88 3.18
CA VAL A 205 8.55 -15.00 2.52
C VAL A 205 9.04 -16.32 3.09
N ILE A 206 10.36 -16.52 3.11
CA ILE A 206 10.99 -17.76 3.60
C ILE A 206 10.57 -17.99 5.05
N GLU A 207 10.92 -17.06 5.93
CA GLU A 207 10.73 -17.23 7.37
C GLU A 207 9.31 -16.89 7.81
N GLY A 208 8.68 -15.86 7.26
CA GLY A 208 7.30 -15.51 7.62
C GLY A 208 6.28 -16.54 7.14
N GLY A 209 6.51 -17.16 5.97
CA GLY A 209 5.67 -18.24 5.45
C GLY A 209 5.82 -19.52 6.27
N ALA A 210 7.06 -19.89 6.62
CA ALA A 210 7.34 -21.00 7.52
C ALA A 210 6.75 -20.78 8.93
N GLU A 211 6.81 -19.55 9.44
CA GLU A 211 6.23 -19.19 10.75
C GLU A 211 4.70 -19.34 10.72
N TYR A 212 4.03 -18.83 9.68
CA TYR A 212 2.58 -18.99 9.51
C TYR A 212 2.17 -20.47 9.39
N ALA A 213 2.89 -21.23 8.57
CA ALA A 213 2.59 -22.63 8.29
C ALA A 213 2.78 -23.52 9.54
N SER A 214 3.88 -23.30 10.26
CA SER A 214 4.22 -24.06 11.46
C SER A 214 3.29 -23.77 12.63
N GLU A 215 2.89 -22.51 12.84
CA GLU A 215 1.89 -22.16 13.85
C GLU A 215 0.51 -22.75 13.50
N SER A 216 0.14 -22.76 12.21
CA SER A 216 -1.09 -23.41 11.75
C SER A 216 -1.10 -24.91 12.05
N PHE A 217 0.05 -25.58 11.90
CA PHE A 217 0.22 -27.00 12.21
C PHE A 217 0.24 -27.29 13.72
N ALA A 218 0.91 -26.45 14.50
CA ALA A 218 1.06 -26.63 15.95
C ALA A 218 -0.30 -26.61 16.68
N GLY A 219 -1.27 -25.86 16.15
CA GLY A 219 -2.64 -25.78 16.65
C GLY A 219 -2.87 -24.58 17.58
N PRO A 220 -3.99 -24.53 18.32
CA PRO A 220 -4.33 -23.37 19.15
C PRO A 220 -3.29 -23.10 20.26
N GLY A 221 -3.29 -21.87 20.77
CA GLY A 221 -2.30 -21.37 21.73
C GLY A 221 -1.20 -20.56 21.04
N VAL A 222 -0.20 -20.13 21.83
CA VAL A 222 0.96 -19.38 21.33
C VAL A 222 2.21 -20.11 21.81
N ALA A 223 3.05 -20.58 20.90
CA ALA A 223 4.37 -21.07 21.29
C ALA A 223 5.20 -19.84 21.66
N PRO A 224 5.99 -19.89 22.74
CA PRO A 224 6.89 -18.79 23.11
C PRO A 224 7.74 -18.28 21.94
N ALA A 225 8.14 -19.17 21.02
CA ALA A 225 8.87 -18.81 19.80
C ALA A 225 8.07 -17.87 18.88
N ALA A 226 6.80 -18.17 18.59
CA ALA A 226 5.95 -17.32 17.74
C ALA A 226 5.43 -16.07 18.44
N GLN A 227 5.39 -16.08 19.78
CA GLN A 227 5.11 -14.86 20.54
C GLN A 227 6.09 -13.76 20.14
N ASN A 228 7.38 -14.07 19.96
CA ASN A 228 8.37 -13.07 19.54
C ASN A 228 8.11 -12.55 18.12
N SER A 229 7.74 -13.42 17.19
CA SER A 229 7.40 -13.06 15.80
C SER A 229 6.22 -12.09 15.76
N TRP A 230 5.14 -12.41 16.47
CA TRP A 230 3.96 -11.54 16.60
C TRP A 230 4.22 -10.25 17.37
N VAL A 231 4.95 -10.32 18.49
CA VAL A 231 5.35 -9.15 19.27
C VAL A 231 6.11 -8.18 18.38
N ARG A 232 7.05 -8.68 17.57
CA ARG A 232 7.84 -7.85 16.66
C ARG A 232 6.98 -7.26 15.53
N TRP A 233 6.05 -8.03 14.97
CA TRP A 233 5.09 -7.53 13.98
C TRP A 233 4.30 -6.34 14.53
N LEU A 234 3.69 -6.50 15.72
CA LEU A 234 2.83 -5.49 16.35
C LEU A 234 3.59 -4.29 16.91
N ARG A 235 4.77 -4.48 17.52
CA ARG A 235 5.55 -3.39 18.13
C ARG A 235 6.35 -2.57 17.14
N HIS A 236 6.56 -3.10 15.94
CA HIS A 236 7.33 -2.43 14.91
C HIS A 236 6.56 -2.35 13.59
N PRO A 237 5.36 -1.74 13.58
CA PRO A 237 4.53 -1.66 12.39
C PRO A 237 5.16 -0.84 11.25
N GLN A 238 6.05 0.09 11.61
CA GLN A 238 6.82 0.91 10.69
C GLN A 238 7.89 0.14 9.91
N LEU A 239 8.18 -1.12 10.27
CA LEU A 239 9.14 -1.93 9.51
C LEU A 239 8.52 -2.33 8.17
N ALA A 240 9.18 -1.89 7.11
CA ALA A 240 9.02 -2.36 5.74
C ALA A 240 9.01 -3.89 5.65
N LEU A 241 8.10 -4.46 4.85
CA LEU A 241 7.99 -5.91 4.65
C LEU A 241 9.32 -6.55 4.23
N GLU A 242 10.09 -5.89 3.37
CA GLU A 242 11.38 -6.35 2.85
C GLU A 242 12.46 -6.49 3.93
N ARG A 243 12.24 -5.85 5.09
CA ARG A 243 13.14 -5.88 6.25
C ARG A 243 12.67 -6.85 7.35
N ARG A 244 11.56 -7.55 7.11
CA ARG A 244 11.00 -8.56 8.02
C ARG A 244 11.55 -9.95 7.70
N SER A 245 11.45 -10.85 8.68
CA SER A 245 11.72 -12.28 8.51
C SER A 245 10.61 -13.09 9.16
N TYR A 246 10.83 -13.66 10.36
CA TYR A 246 9.82 -14.41 11.13
C TYR A 246 8.58 -13.57 11.44
N ASP A 247 8.74 -12.27 11.68
CA ASP A 247 7.63 -11.34 11.90
C ASP A 247 6.77 -11.11 10.64
N GLY A 248 7.18 -11.63 9.48
CA GLY A 248 6.36 -11.72 8.27
C GLY A 248 5.09 -12.58 8.44
N ILE A 249 4.96 -13.37 9.50
CA ILE A 249 3.72 -14.11 9.84
C ILE A 249 2.48 -13.21 9.84
N GLY A 250 2.61 -11.95 10.26
CA GLY A 250 1.50 -11.01 10.27
C GLY A 250 0.98 -10.71 8.86
N PHE A 251 1.86 -10.62 7.87
CA PHE A 251 1.45 -10.41 6.48
C PHE A 251 0.68 -11.61 5.90
N PHE A 252 1.15 -12.84 6.14
CA PHE A 252 0.42 -14.04 5.70
C PHE A 252 -0.92 -14.20 6.41
N SER A 253 -1.03 -13.74 7.66
CA SER A 253 -2.29 -13.69 8.39
C SER A 253 -3.27 -12.66 7.80
N LEU A 254 -2.77 -11.50 7.37
CA LEU A 254 -3.58 -10.50 6.63
C LEU A 254 -4.14 -11.07 5.32
N ILE A 255 -3.32 -11.81 4.57
CA ILE A 255 -3.75 -12.52 3.36
C ILE A 255 -4.84 -13.53 3.71
N ALA A 256 -4.62 -14.37 4.72
CA ALA A 256 -5.61 -15.37 5.12
C ALA A 256 -6.95 -14.72 5.50
N GLN A 257 -6.90 -13.58 6.19
CA GLN A 257 -8.08 -12.82 6.60
C GLN A 257 -8.78 -12.10 5.44
N GLY A 258 -8.02 -11.48 4.53
CA GLY A 258 -8.57 -10.66 3.44
C GLY A 258 -8.88 -11.43 2.14
N HIS A 259 -8.22 -12.57 1.92
CA HIS A 259 -8.22 -13.31 0.67
C HIS A 259 -8.62 -14.78 0.81
N GLY A 260 -8.59 -15.34 2.03
CA GLY A 260 -9.08 -16.68 2.37
C GLY A 260 -8.10 -17.82 2.08
N ASP A 261 -7.32 -17.76 0.99
CA ASP A 261 -6.36 -18.82 0.63
C ASP A 261 -4.91 -18.31 0.61
N VAL A 262 -4.26 -18.43 1.76
CA VAL A 262 -2.83 -18.18 1.92
C VAL A 262 -1.95 -19.32 1.39
N TRP A 263 -2.50 -20.53 1.24
CA TRP A 263 -1.68 -21.70 0.91
C TRP A 263 -1.32 -21.77 -0.57
N SER A 264 -2.20 -21.30 -1.47
CA SER A 264 -1.88 -21.18 -2.90
C SER A 264 -0.80 -20.13 -3.20
N LEU A 265 -0.50 -19.28 -2.22
CA LEU A 265 0.54 -18.26 -2.27
C LEU A 265 1.88 -18.74 -1.71
N LEU A 266 1.83 -19.72 -0.82
CA LEU A 266 2.97 -20.49 -0.34
C LEU A 266 3.38 -21.53 -1.44
N PRO A 267 4.56 -22.16 -1.36
CA PRO A 267 5.80 -21.90 -2.11
C PRO A 267 5.86 -21.97 -3.67
N ASN A 268 4.80 -21.70 -4.45
CA ASN A 268 4.82 -21.96 -5.91
C ASN A 268 4.77 -20.75 -6.87
N ARG A 269 4.88 -19.51 -6.39
CA ARG A 269 4.57 -18.32 -7.23
C ARG A 269 5.62 -17.21 -7.23
N TYR A 270 6.78 -17.37 -6.62
CA TYR A 270 7.83 -16.34 -6.70
C TYR A 270 8.61 -16.51 -8.00
N PRO A 271 8.47 -15.59 -8.99
CA PRO A 271 9.34 -15.61 -10.14
C PRO A 271 10.77 -15.43 -9.64
N GLN A 272 11.69 -16.28 -10.09
CA GLN A 272 13.10 -16.11 -9.74
C GLN A 272 13.57 -14.70 -10.11
N GLY A 273 14.08 -13.96 -9.13
CA GLY A 273 14.54 -12.57 -9.32
C GLY A 273 13.44 -11.52 -9.35
N ALA A 274 12.20 -11.85 -8.96
CA ALA A 274 11.18 -10.82 -8.72
C ALA A 274 11.65 -9.90 -7.59
N ASP A 275 11.57 -8.60 -7.86
CA ASP A 275 11.65 -7.57 -6.82
C ASP A 275 10.64 -7.91 -5.70
N PRO A 276 11.00 -7.81 -4.40
CA PRO A 276 10.06 -7.91 -3.28
C PRO A 276 8.73 -7.19 -3.47
N VAL A 277 8.74 -6.08 -4.19
CA VAL A 277 7.55 -5.36 -4.67
C VAL A 277 6.65 -6.23 -5.53
N GLN A 278 7.20 -6.81 -6.58
CA GLN A 278 6.47 -7.67 -7.50
C GLN A 278 6.01 -8.93 -6.78
N ALA A 279 6.80 -9.42 -5.83
CA ALA A 279 6.40 -10.49 -4.94
C ALA A 279 5.15 -10.12 -4.16
N PHE A 280 5.12 -8.96 -3.49
CA PHE A 280 3.90 -8.49 -2.81
C PHE A 280 2.71 -8.34 -3.77
N LEU A 281 2.88 -7.71 -4.93
CA LEU A 281 1.80 -7.52 -5.92
C LEU A 281 1.25 -8.85 -6.46
N ASN A 282 2.09 -9.87 -6.58
CA ASN A 282 1.67 -11.21 -7.00
C ASN A 282 0.88 -11.93 -5.90
N LEU A 283 1.14 -11.62 -4.63
CA LEU A 283 0.50 -12.26 -3.48
C LEU A 283 -0.74 -11.51 -2.98
N ALA A 284 -0.83 -10.21 -3.26
CA ALA A 284 -2.00 -9.38 -3.02
C ALA A 284 -2.66 -9.07 -4.38
N PRO A 285 -3.47 -10.00 -4.94
CA PRO A 285 -4.18 -9.80 -6.20
C PRO A 285 -4.76 -8.39 -6.33
N PRO A 286 -4.73 -7.77 -7.53
CA PRO A 286 -5.10 -6.36 -7.72
C PRO A 286 -6.45 -5.97 -7.12
N GLN A 287 -7.41 -6.90 -7.07
CA GLN A 287 -8.76 -6.68 -6.54
C GLN A 287 -8.81 -6.63 -5.00
N SER A 288 -7.84 -7.21 -4.30
CA SER A 288 -7.80 -7.20 -2.83
C SER A 288 -6.51 -6.63 -2.26
N GLY A 289 -5.63 -6.06 -3.09
CA GLY A 289 -4.58 -5.18 -2.62
C GLY A 289 -5.13 -4.07 -1.72
N GLY A 290 -6.23 -3.41 -2.12
CA GLY A 290 -6.92 -2.43 -1.27
C GLY A 290 -7.43 -3.02 0.05
N THR A 291 -8.02 -4.22 0.02
CA THR A 291 -8.52 -4.92 1.21
C THR A 291 -7.38 -5.30 2.16
N ILE A 292 -6.28 -5.86 1.66
CA ILE A 292 -5.11 -6.22 2.47
C ILE A 292 -4.49 -4.96 3.08
N MET A 293 -4.39 -3.87 2.32
CA MET A 293 -3.85 -2.62 2.86
C MET A 293 -4.74 -2.05 3.97
N ASN A 294 -6.06 -2.01 3.76
CA ASN A 294 -6.99 -1.61 4.81
C ASN A 294 -6.87 -2.50 6.05
N LEU A 295 -6.85 -3.83 5.87
CA LEU A 295 -6.63 -4.77 6.99
C LEU A 295 -5.29 -4.57 7.65
N TRP A 296 -4.24 -4.21 6.91
CA TRP A 296 -2.95 -3.90 7.50
C TRP A 296 -3.08 -2.65 8.38
N ALA A 297 -3.68 -1.56 7.91
CA ALA A 297 -3.95 -0.39 8.75
C ALA A 297 -4.73 -0.80 10.00
N ASP A 298 -5.86 -1.48 9.84
CA ASP A 298 -6.77 -1.80 10.93
C ASP A 298 -6.13 -2.74 11.96
N THR A 299 -5.59 -3.86 11.52
CA THR A 299 -5.11 -4.91 12.43
C THR A 299 -3.81 -4.57 13.13
N THR A 300 -3.07 -3.58 12.64
CA THR A 300 -1.86 -3.10 13.32
C THR A 300 -2.18 -2.50 14.67
N VAL A 301 -3.39 -1.97 14.87
CA VAL A 301 -3.79 -1.39 16.15
C VAL A 301 -3.94 -2.45 17.23
N HIS A 302 -4.44 -3.64 16.86
CA HIS A 302 -4.69 -4.77 17.75
C HIS A 302 -5.31 -4.40 19.10
N ASP A 303 -6.31 -3.52 19.05
CA ASP A 303 -7.09 -3.11 20.19
C ASP A 303 -8.55 -3.58 20.00
N PRO A 304 -9.00 -4.63 20.71
CA PRO A 304 -10.37 -5.11 20.61
C PRO A 304 -11.40 -4.09 21.11
N SER A 305 -10.99 -3.09 21.91
CA SER A 305 -11.91 -2.09 22.46
C SER A 305 -12.48 -1.15 21.39
N ILE A 306 -11.75 -0.95 20.28
CA ILE A 306 -12.18 -0.11 19.15
C ILE A 306 -12.83 -0.91 18.01
N GLY A 307 -12.93 -2.24 18.15
CA GLY A 307 -13.68 -3.12 17.24
C GLY A 307 -12.93 -4.38 16.82
N LEU A 308 -13.67 -5.44 16.49
CA LEU A 308 -13.08 -6.74 16.08
C LEU A 308 -12.31 -6.68 14.76
N ALA A 309 -12.59 -5.69 13.91
CA ALA A 309 -11.83 -5.46 12.67
C ALA A 309 -10.36 -5.11 12.93
N PHE A 310 -10.03 -4.58 14.11
CA PHE A 310 -8.68 -4.18 14.50
C PHE A 310 -7.89 -5.31 15.15
N VAL A 311 -8.47 -6.50 15.30
CA VAL A 311 -7.79 -7.66 15.88
C VAL A 311 -7.30 -8.54 14.74
N PRO A 312 -5.98 -8.60 14.44
CA PRO A 312 -5.49 -9.54 13.46
C PRO A 312 -5.85 -10.95 13.89
N ALA A 313 -6.42 -11.72 12.98
CA ALA A 313 -6.61 -13.14 13.17
C ALA A 313 -5.44 -13.86 12.52
N GLY A 314 -4.78 -14.73 13.28
CA GLY A 314 -3.69 -15.54 12.76
C GLY A 314 -3.34 -16.70 13.68
N PRO A 315 -2.69 -17.74 13.16
CA PRO A 315 -2.22 -18.85 13.97
C PRO A 315 -1.17 -18.34 14.97
N GLY A 316 -1.27 -18.78 16.22
CA GLY A 316 -0.32 -18.36 17.25
C GLY A 316 -0.43 -16.90 17.70
N MET A 317 -1.48 -16.17 17.32
CA MET A 317 -1.63 -14.76 17.66
C MET A 317 -1.75 -14.54 19.19
N PRO A 318 -0.82 -13.80 19.84
CA PRO A 318 -0.92 -13.48 21.26
C PRO A 318 -2.02 -12.46 21.55
N VAL A 319 -2.58 -12.50 22.76
CA VAL A 319 -3.46 -11.45 23.27
C VAL A 319 -2.61 -10.27 23.74
N MET A 320 -2.31 -9.31 22.86
CA MET A 320 -1.51 -8.13 23.19
C MET A 320 -1.82 -6.92 22.33
N SER A 321 -2.13 -5.77 22.91
CA SER A 321 -2.20 -4.52 22.13
C SER A 321 -0.80 -3.93 21.98
N PRO A 322 -0.39 -3.44 20.81
CA PRO A 322 0.74 -2.53 20.70
C PRO A 322 0.46 -1.23 21.43
N ASP A 323 1.52 -0.59 21.93
CA ASP A 323 1.42 0.74 22.52
C ASP A 323 1.35 1.78 21.39
N PRO A 324 0.30 2.63 21.33
CA PRO A 324 0.25 3.73 20.38
C PRO A 324 1.41 4.69 20.57
N VAL A 325 1.88 5.27 19.47
CA VAL A 325 2.74 6.46 19.55
C VAL A 325 1.87 7.62 20.03
N GLN A 326 2.00 7.94 21.31
CA GLN A 326 1.36 9.11 21.90
C GLN A 326 2.07 10.38 21.42
N THR A 327 1.32 11.32 20.85
CA THR A 327 1.82 12.62 20.43
C THR A 327 0.86 13.75 20.82
N SER A 328 1.35 14.98 20.86
CA SER A 328 0.55 16.19 21.06
C SER A 328 0.51 17.01 19.79
N ILE A 329 -0.68 17.37 19.32
CA ILE A 329 -0.85 18.26 18.17
C ILE A 329 -1.43 19.58 18.69
N PRO A 330 -0.72 20.72 18.58
CA PRO A 330 -1.26 21.99 19.03
C PRO A 330 -2.44 22.42 18.15
N VAL A 331 -3.54 22.84 18.77
CA VAL A 331 -4.65 23.50 18.07
C VAL A 331 -4.15 24.82 17.48
N ASP A 332 -4.44 25.07 16.20
CA ASP A 332 -3.99 26.24 15.43
C ASP A 332 -2.47 26.37 15.29
N GLY A 333 -1.73 25.32 15.66
CA GLY A 333 -0.28 25.30 15.55
C GLY A 333 0.22 24.71 14.24
N ALA A 334 1.54 24.47 14.20
CA ALA A 334 2.15 23.75 13.11
C ALA A 334 1.55 22.34 13.01
N PRO A 335 1.27 21.84 11.79
CA PRO A 335 0.81 20.47 11.64
C PRO A 335 1.87 19.50 12.16
N TRP A 336 1.43 18.44 12.81
CA TRP A 336 2.31 17.31 13.07
C TRP A 336 2.61 16.65 11.74
N THR A 337 3.89 16.41 11.44
CA THR A 337 4.30 15.70 10.24
C THR A 337 5.05 14.43 10.61
N GLY A 338 4.71 13.35 9.93
CA GLY A 338 5.40 12.08 10.07
C GLY A 338 5.59 11.44 8.71
N ALA A 339 6.79 10.93 8.47
CA ALA A 339 7.11 10.17 7.28
C ALA A 339 7.45 8.74 7.65
N SER A 340 6.91 7.77 6.91
CA SER A 340 7.43 6.41 6.83
C SER A 340 8.38 6.35 5.64
N THR A 341 9.67 6.16 5.92
CA THR A 341 10.69 5.96 4.89
C THR A 341 10.88 4.47 4.65
N GLY A 342 10.53 4.03 3.44
CA GLY A 342 10.75 2.67 2.95
C GLY A 342 9.61 1.69 3.25
N GLY A 343 9.09 1.06 2.20
CA GLY A 343 8.38 -0.22 2.30
C GLY A 343 6.94 -0.18 2.79
N SER A 344 6.23 -1.29 2.56
CA SER A 344 4.87 -1.50 3.03
C SER A 344 4.88 -1.54 4.56
N SER A 345 4.28 -0.53 5.18
CA SER A 345 4.36 -0.29 6.62
C SER A 345 3.09 0.37 7.14
N ALA A 346 2.87 0.27 8.45
CA ALA A 346 1.78 0.92 9.14
C ALA A 346 2.28 1.84 10.27
N ARG A 347 1.49 2.87 10.60
CA ARG A 347 1.76 3.77 11.72
C ARG A 347 0.51 3.98 12.54
N PHE A 348 0.67 3.94 13.86
CA PHE A 348 -0.40 4.02 14.84
C PHE A 348 -0.11 5.18 15.80
N ILE A 349 -0.93 6.23 15.74
CA ILE A 349 -0.72 7.49 16.46
C ILE A 349 -1.99 7.84 17.22
N THR A 350 -1.84 8.27 18.46
CA THR A 350 -2.94 8.76 19.30
C THR A 350 -2.62 10.15 19.82
N PHE A 351 -3.61 11.04 19.81
CA PHE A 351 -3.52 12.42 20.33
C PHE A 351 -4.88 12.89 20.86
N ASP A 352 -4.84 13.88 21.74
CA ASP A 352 -6.04 14.54 22.26
C ASP A 352 -6.53 15.63 21.30
N THR A 353 -7.85 15.74 21.14
CA THR A 353 -8.53 16.76 20.33
C THR A 353 -9.21 17.84 21.16
N ALA A 354 -9.00 17.86 22.49
CA ALA A 354 -9.53 18.88 23.37
C ALA A 354 -9.25 20.31 22.84
N GLY A 355 -10.33 21.08 22.65
CA GLY A 355 -10.27 22.45 22.13
C GLY A 355 -10.22 22.57 20.60
N ALA A 356 -10.08 21.47 19.86
CA ALA A 356 -10.15 21.47 18.41
C ALA A 356 -11.61 21.44 17.93
N PHE A 357 -11.84 22.08 16.79
CA PHE A 357 -13.08 22.04 16.02
C PHE A 357 -12.99 20.98 14.92
N THR A 358 -11.92 21.02 14.13
CA THR A 358 -11.67 20.06 13.06
C THR A 358 -10.30 19.38 13.19
N LEU A 359 -10.21 18.17 12.62
CA LEU A 359 -8.98 17.44 12.34
C LEU A 359 -8.83 17.30 10.84
N THR A 360 -7.79 17.88 10.25
CA THR A 360 -7.40 17.60 8.87
C THR A 360 -6.29 16.56 8.84
N VAL A 361 -6.51 15.48 8.10
CA VAL A 361 -5.52 14.47 7.76
C VAL A 361 -5.14 14.68 6.30
N ASP A 362 -3.86 14.92 6.04
CA ASP A 362 -3.27 14.98 4.71
C ASP A 362 -2.18 13.90 4.63
N ALA A 363 -2.42 12.85 3.86
CA ALA A 363 -1.57 11.66 3.79
C ALA A 363 -1.28 11.28 2.34
N THR A 364 -0.03 10.96 2.03
CA THR A 364 0.34 10.39 0.72
C THR A 364 0.13 8.87 0.66
N ALA A 365 -0.24 8.25 1.79
CA ALA A 365 -0.52 6.82 1.93
C ALA A 365 -1.75 6.38 1.12
N ASP A 366 -1.76 5.10 0.73
CA ASP A 366 -2.82 4.51 -0.10
C ASP A 366 -4.10 4.21 0.69
N ALA A 367 -3.96 3.94 1.99
CA ALA A 367 -5.06 3.65 2.89
C ALA A 367 -4.78 4.16 4.31
N GLY A 368 -5.85 4.42 5.05
CA GLY A 368 -5.79 4.68 6.47
C GLY A 368 -7.17 4.72 7.10
N VAL A 369 -7.18 4.80 8.42
CA VAL A 369 -8.38 4.86 9.25
C VAL A 369 -8.20 5.87 10.38
N VAL A 370 -9.22 6.70 10.59
CA VAL A 370 -9.37 7.51 11.79
C VAL A 370 -10.37 6.84 12.70
N VAL A 371 -9.99 6.62 13.96
CA VAL A 371 -10.83 6.07 15.01
C VAL A 371 -11.06 7.16 16.06
N PHE A 372 -12.32 7.54 16.23
CA PHE A 372 -12.73 8.59 17.17
C PHE A 372 -12.95 8.04 18.58
N ALA A 373 -13.05 8.92 19.58
CA ALA A 373 -13.22 8.55 20.98
C ALA A 373 -14.50 7.73 21.26
N ASN A 374 -15.52 7.83 20.40
CA ASN A 374 -16.75 7.03 20.43
C ASN A 374 -16.68 5.74 19.60
N HIS A 375 -15.49 5.38 19.12
CA HIS A 375 -15.20 4.24 18.27
C HIS A 375 -15.85 4.31 16.89
N ALA A 376 -16.40 5.47 16.49
CA ALA A 376 -16.72 5.71 15.10
C ALA A 376 -15.44 5.67 14.27
N GLN A 377 -15.57 5.21 13.04
CA GLN A 377 -14.42 4.97 12.16
C GLN A 377 -14.66 5.64 10.82
N GLN A 378 -13.58 6.18 10.27
CA GLN A 378 -13.57 6.63 8.89
C GLN A 378 -12.30 6.17 8.20
N SER A 379 -12.48 5.24 7.29
CA SER A 379 -11.40 4.78 6.41
C SER A 379 -11.38 5.62 5.15
N TRP A 380 -10.19 5.85 4.61
CA TRP A 380 -10.02 6.37 3.26
C TRP A 380 -9.19 5.37 2.46
N GLY A 381 -9.56 5.22 1.19
CA GLY A 381 -8.79 4.46 0.21
C GLY A 381 -8.10 5.40 -0.78
N ASN A 382 -7.86 4.90 -2.00
CA ASN A 382 -7.18 5.64 -3.07
C ASN A 382 -7.83 6.98 -3.48
N SER A 383 -9.06 7.26 -3.04
CA SER A 383 -9.81 8.48 -3.33
C SER A 383 -9.90 9.38 -2.08
N GLY A 384 -8.92 10.28 -1.92
CA GLY A 384 -8.94 11.30 -0.89
C GLY A 384 -7.73 11.24 0.03
N LYS A 385 -6.60 11.74 -0.47
CA LYS A 385 -5.35 11.93 0.30
C LYS A 385 -5.46 13.04 1.35
N GLN A 386 -6.51 13.85 1.28
CA GLN A 386 -6.82 14.87 2.27
C GLN A 386 -8.27 14.72 2.72
N ALA A 387 -8.50 14.66 4.03
CA ALA A 387 -9.82 14.61 4.64
C ALA A 387 -9.87 15.49 5.88
N THR A 388 -11.00 16.16 6.09
CA THR A 388 -11.25 16.96 7.29
C THR A 388 -12.42 16.37 8.06
N TYR A 389 -12.21 16.11 9.33
CA TYR A 389 -13.14 15.46 10.24
C TYR A 389 -13.59 16.44 11.32
N CYS A 390 -14.85 16.32 11.74
CA CYS A 390 -15.36 17.07 12.87
C CYS A 390 -14.97 16.39 14.19
N VAL A 391 -14.36 17.14 15.11
CA VAL A 391 -13.94 16.61 16.43
C VAL A 391 -14.56 17.38 17.61
N ALA A 392 -15.27 18.48 17.35
CA ALA A 392 -15.97 19.25 18.39
C ALA A 392 -17.24 18.54 18.91
N ALA A 393 -17.46 18.64 20.24
CA ALA A 393 -18.74 18.33 20.85
C ALA A 393 -19.83 19.26 20.31
N GLY A 394 -20.89 18.68 19.75
CA GLY A 394 -22.01 19.42 19.18
C GLY A 394 -21.91 19.67 17.67
N GLY A 395 -20.86 19.16 17.02
CA GLY A 395 -20.70 19.25 15.56
C GLY A 395 -19.99 20.53 15.10
N CYS A 396 -19.68 20.56 13.80
CA CYS A 396 -18.79 21.56 13.20
C CYS A 396 -19.52 22.54 12.29
N GLN A 397 -20.57 23.17 12.81
CA GLN A 397 -21.32 24.19 12.06
C GLN A 397 -20.68 25.59 12.21
N CYS A 398 -20.31 26.17 11.07
CA CYS A 398 -19.83 27.55 10.99
C CYS A 398 -21.02 28.52 10.98
N PRO A 399 -21.06 29.56 11.84
CA PRO A 399 -22.22 30.46 11.96
C PRO A 399 -22.63 31.19 10.69
N ASN A 400 -21.68 31.43 9.76
CA ASN A 400 -21.85 32.36 8.65
C ASN A 400 -21.69 31.71 7.26
N HIS A 401 -21.53 30.39 7.18
CA HIS A 401 -21.36 29.70 5.90
C HIS A 401 -22.46 28.65 5.76
N ALA A 402 -23.39 28.89 4.83
CA ALA A 402 -24.44 27.92 4.51
C ALA A 402 -23.87 26.62 3.94
N ASP A 403 -22.71 26.67 3.26
CA ASP A 403 -22.18 25.54 2.48
C ASP A 403 -20.65 25.37 2.59
N ALA A 404 -20.02 25.67 3.72
CA ALA A 404 -18.66 25.20 3.92
C ALA A 404 -18.71 23.66 3.92
N ALA A 405 -18.25 23.08 2.81
CA ALA A 405 -18.34 21.66 2.50
C ALA A 405 -18.18 20.82 3.77
N SER A 406 -19.20 20.02 4.08
CA SER A 406 -19.12 18.99 5.11
C SER A 406 -18.67 17.68 4.45
N PRO A 407 -17.36 17.43 4.21
CA PRO A 407 -16.94 16.08 3.88
C PRO A 407 -17.06 15.25 5.16
N GLY A 408 -18.04 14.35 5.19
CA GLY A 408 -18.16 13.28 6.18
C GLY A 408 -18.29 13.77 7.63
N THR A 409 -19.37 14.45 7.97
CA THR A 409 -19.71 14.77 9.36
C THR A 409 -20.15 13.51 10.11
N ILE A 410 -19.18 12.69 10.52
CA ILE A 410 -19.36 11.88 11.72
C ILE A 410 -19.42 12.87 12.88
N PRO A 411 -20.48 12.87 13.72
CA PRO A 411 -20.55 13.74 14.89
C PRO A 411 -19.34 13.48 15.78
N GLY A 412 -18.44 14.48 15.86
CA GLY A 412 -17.24 14.41 16.68
C GLY A 412 -17.61 14.18 18.15
N VAL A 413 -16.90 13.26 18.79
CA VAL A 413 -16.89 13.13 20.24
C VAL A 413 -15.52 13.60 20.70
N PRO A 414 -15.43 14.65 21.53
CA PRO A 414 -14.16 15.13 22.05
C PRO A 414 -13.40 14.02 22.74
N GLY A 415 -12.08 14.03 22.61
CA GLY A 415 -11.19 13.15 23.35
C GLY A 415 -10.08 12.59 22.48
N ALA A 416 -9.54 11.45 22.91
CA ALA A 416 -8.47 10.76 22.21
C ALA A 416 -8.94 10.32 20.82
N VAL A 417 -8.23 10.79 19.79
CA VAL A 417 -8.38 10.32 18.42
C VAL A 417 -7.15 9.50 18.06
N THR A 418 -7.41 8.39 17.39
CA THR A 418 -6.42 7.48 16.86
C THR A 418 -6.41 7.58 15.34
N VAL A 419 -5.22 7.71 14.76
CA VAL A 419 -5.02 7.67 13.32
C VAL A 419 -4.08 6.53 13.00
N VAL A 420 -4.52 5.67 12.08
CA VAL A 420 -3.74 4.56 11.57
C VAL A 420 -3.57 4.71 10.08
N LEU A 421 -2.34 4.48 9.63
CA LEU A 421 -2.00 4.53 8.22
C LEU A 421 -1.45 3.20 7.79
N SER A 422 -1.73 2.82 6.56
CA SER A 422 -0.98 1.81 5.85
C SER A 422 -0.58 2.34 4.49
N SER A 423 0.69 2.27 4.15
CA SER A 423 1.14 2.62 2.82
C SER A 423 1.58 1.38 2.08
N ALA A 424 1.08 1.17 0.88
CA ALA A 424 1.68 0.28 -0.11
C ALA A 424 2.77 1.02 -0.90
N ALA A 425 3.07 2.28 -0.56
CA ALA A 425 4.20 3.05 -1.05
C ALA A 425 5.58 2.38 -0.85
N GLY A 426 5.63 1.15 -0.31
CA GLY A 426 6.77 0.25 -0.42
C GLY A 426 6.91 -0.52 -1.73
N LEU A 427 5.88 -0.52 -2.56
CA LEU A 427 5.87 -1.15 -3.88
C LEU A 427 6.52 -0.28 -4.95
N HIS A 428 6.81 0.97 -4.64
CA HIS A 428 7.68 1.83 -5.43
C HIS A 428 8.56 2.61 -4.44
N PRO A 429 9.72 3.15 -4.82
CA PRO A 429 10.49 4.02 -3.94
C PRO A 429 9.72 5.33 -3.68
N GLY A 430 8.76 5.29 -2.76
CA GLY A 430 7.93 6.41 -2.32
C GLY A 430 8.02 6.58 -0.82
N THR A 431 7.92 7.83 -0.36
CA THR A 431 7.77 8.13 1.07
C THR A 431 6.29 8.32 1.35
N ALA A 432 5.72 7.51 2.23
CA ALA A 432 4.41 7.81 2.78
C ALA A 432 4.58 8.88 3.87
N SER A 433 4.07 10.08 3.62
CA SER A 433 4.06 11.18 4.57
C SER A 433 2.64 11.45 5.01
N MET A 434 2.48 11.89 6.25
CA MET A 434 1.25 12.41 6.79
C MET A 434 1.50 13.73 7.48
N SER A 435 0.53 14.62 7.35
CA SER A 435 0.35 15.87 8.07
C SER A 435 -0.99 15.82 8.78
N LEU A 436 -0.97 16.00 10.10
CA LEU A 436 -2.15 16.09 10.95
C LEU A 436 -2.27 17.52 11.47
N ARG A 437 -3.43 18.14 11.28
CA ARG A 437 -3.69 19.51 11.72
C ARG A 437 -4.97 19.56 12.54
N LEU A 438 -4.88 20.12 13.74
CA LEU A 438 -6.05 20.50 14.54
C LEU A 438 -6.31 21.99 14.37
N GLN A 439 -7.56 22.35 14.12
CA GLN A 439 -7.97 23.75 13.98
C GLN A 439 -9.07 24.06 14.97
N SER A 440 -9.03 25.25 15.56
CA SER A 440 -10.12 25.83 16.33
C SER A 440 -11.28 26.21 15.41
N ARG A 441 -12.40 26.59 16.03
CA ARG A 441 -13.58 27.04 15.29
C ARG A 441 -13.26 28.26 14.46
N ASP A 442 -12.55 29.23 15.02
CA ASP A 442 -12.25 30.50 14.36
C ASP A 442 -11.36 30.27 13.13
N GLN A 443 -10.37 29.38 13.22
CA GLN A 443 -9.51 29.06 12.08
C GLN A 443 -10.21 28.17 11.04
N ALA A 444 -10.99 27.17 11.46
CA ALA A 444 -11.70 26.29 10.55
C ALA A 444 -12.85 26.99 9.82
N CYS A 445 -13.48 27.97 10.46
CA CYS A 445 -14.55 28.78 9.89
C CYS A 445 -14.05 30.10 9.29
N ALA A 446 -12.74 30.38 9.37
CA ALA A 446 -12.18 31.51 8.64
C ALA A 446 -12.32 31.24 7.14
N PRO A 447 -12.78 32.22 6.35
CA PRO A 447 -12.70 32.09 4.90
C PRO A 447 -11.24 31.79 4.52
N PRO A 448 -10.99 30.84 3.61
CA PRO A 448 -9.63 30.55 3.19
C PRO A 448 -8.99 31.85 2.69
N PRO A 449 -7.71 32.10 2.99
CA PRO A 449 -7.03 33.26 2.44
C PRO A 449 -7.19 33.19 0.92
N PRO A 450 -7.68 34.26 0.27
CA PRO A 450 -7.95 34.21 -1.15
C PRO A 450 -6.63 33.87 -1.84
N SER A 451 -6.62 32.80 -2.63
CA SER A 451 -5.46 32.42 -3.43
C SER A 451 -5.02 33.60 -4.29
N SER A 452 -3.76 33.66 -4.73
CA SER A 452 -3.32 34.70 -5.67
C SER A 452 -4.24 34.78 -6.90
N LEU A 453 -4.77 33.63 -7.33
CA LEU A 453 -5.78 33.54 -8.37
C LEU A 453 -7.13 34.16 -7.95
N ALA A 454 -7.67 33.82 -6.77
CA ALA A 454 -8.91 34.41 -6.28
C ALA A 454 -8.79 35.93 -6.10
N GLN A 455 -7.68 36.42 -5.55
CA GLN A 455 -7.41 37.87 -5.43
C GLN A 455 -7.36 38.54 -6.80
N CYS A 456 -6.74 37.86 -7.77
CA CYS A 456 -6.66 38.36 -9.13
C CYS A 456 -8.04 38.52 -9.76
N LEU A 457 -8.90 37.50 -9.62
CA LEU A 457 -10.24 37.45 -10.22
C LEU A 457 -11.23 38.48 -9.66
N VAL A 458 -11.01 39.03 -8.47
CA VAL A 458 -11.94 40.00 -7.87
C VAL A 458 -11.99 41.31 -8.66
N GLY A 459 -13.13 41.59 -9.27
CA GLY A 459 -13.55 42.89 -9.79
C GLY A 459 -14.30 42.77 -11.12
N ARG A 460 -14.21 43.81 -11.96
CA ARG A 460 -14.97 43.90 -13.21
C ARG A 460 -14.13 43.48 -14.41
N TRP A 461 -14.70 42.61 -15.22
CA TRP A 461 -14.06 41.98 -16.37
C TRP A 461 -14.98 42.03 -17.58
N LYS A 462 -14.40 42.23 -18.76
CA LYS A 462 -15.12 42.18 -20.02
C LYS A 462 -14.52 41.12 -20.92
N SER A 463 -15.34 40.26 -21.51
CA SER A 463 -14.85 39.20 -22.39
C SER A 463 -14.28 39.79 -23.68
N ASP A 464 -13.16 39.23 -24.11
CA ASP A 464 -12.56 39.48 -25.42
C ASP A 464 -13.21 38.62 -26.51
N PRO A 465 -12.90 38.90 -27.80
CA PRO A 465 -13.33 38.02 -28.88
C PRO A 465 -12.73 36.63 -28.72
N MET A 466 -13.59 35.63 -28.63
CA MET A 466 -13.18 34.24 -28.65
C MET A 466 -12.75 33.85 -30.07
N HIS A 467 -11.67 33.10 -30.16
CA HIS A 467 -11.23 32.44 -31.39
C HIS A 467 -10.95 30.97 -31.09
N ALA A 468 -11.64 30.07 -31.79
CA ALA A 468 -11.46 28.64 -31.57
C ALA A 468 -11.45 27.87 -32.89
N THR A 469 -10.63 26.83 -32.94
CA THR A 469 -10.72 25.79 -33.96
C THR A 469 -10.87 24.45 -33.27
N LEU A 470 -12.00 23.77 -33.51
CA LEU A 470 -12.36 22.51 -32.86
C LEU A 470 -12.52 21.42 -33.92
N ASP A 471 -12.03 20.20 -33.67
CA ASP A 471 -12.29 19.06 -34.53
C ASP A 471 -13.21 18.03 -33.84
N LEU A 472 -14.51 18.14 -34.10
CA LEU A 472 -15.51 17.26 -33.50
C LEU A 472 -15.86 16.12 -34.46
N ASN A 473 -15.25 14.95 -34.24
CA ASN A 473 -15.51 13.74 -35.01
C ASN A 473 -15.35 13.93 -36.53
N GLY A 474 -14.27 14.59 -36.97
CA GLY A 474 -14.00 14.86 -38.38
C GLY A 474 -14.80 16.03 -38.95
N THR A 475 -15.32 16.90 -38.07
CA THR A 475 -15.93 18.18 -38.43
C THR A 475 -15.08 19.29 -37.84
N THR A 476 -14.39 20.04 -38.70
CA THR A 476 -13.62 21.21 -38.26
C THR A 476 -14.54 22.42 -38.14
N MET A 477 -14.57 23.01 -36.95
CA MET A 477 -15.32 24.23 -36.63
C MET A 477 -14.36 25.39 -36.36
N HIS A 478 -14.56 26.51 -37.05
CA HIS A 478 -13.88 27.77 -36.76
C HIS A 478 -14.87 28.76 -36.15
N LEU A 479 -14.64 29.18 -34.91
CA LEU A 479 -15.51 30.11 -34.18
C LEU A 479 -14.80 31.45 -33.94
N SER A 480 -15.53 32.56 -34.05
CA SER A 480 -15.05 33.93 -33.82
C SER A 480 -16.15 34.86 -33.28
N GLY A 481 -15.85 35.70 -32.28
CA GLY A 481 -16.79 36.66 -31.68
C GLY A 481 -17.10 36.36 -30.21
N GLY A 482 -18.31 36.66 -29.75
CA GLY A 482 -18.72 36.39 -28.35
C GLY A 482 -18.19 37.38 -27.30
N ASP A 483 -17.59 38.49 -27.72
CA ASP A 483 -17.06 39.49 -26.81
C ASP A 483 -18.13 40.43 -26.24
N GLY A 484 -17.80 41.06 -25.12
CA GLY A 484 -18.63 42.06 -24.47
C GLY A 484 -19.47 41.56 -23.28
N ILE A 485 -19.29 40.31 -22.85
CA ILE A 485 -19.87 39.84 -21.59
C ILE A 485 -19.19 40.60 -20.46
N LEU A 486 -19.96 41.22 -19.58
CA LEU A 486 -19.43 41.83 -18.36
C LEU A 486 -19.57 40.83 -17.21
N ALA A 487 -18.47 40.52 -16.54
CA ALA A 487 -18.44 39.73 -15.32
C ALA A 487 -17.98 40.61 -14.14
N VAL A 488 -18.69 40.54 -13.02
CA VAL A 488 -18.34 41.23 -11.76
C VAL A 488 -18.19 40.17 -10.69
N LEU A 489 -16.97 39.98 -10.20
CA LEU A 489 -16.65 39.00 -9.16
C LEU A 489 -16.25 39.75 -7.89
N ASP A 490 -16.95 39.54 -6.79
CA ASP A 490 -16.63 40.18 -5.51
C ASP A 490 -15.81 39.27 -4.58
N GLN A 491 -15.32 39.84 -3.47
CA GLN A 491 -14.50 39.12 -2.49
C GLN A 491 -15.28 38.10 -1.68
N ASP A 492 -16.61 38.21 -1.62
CA ASP A 492 -17.49 37.35 -0.83
C ASP A 492 -17.89 36.09 -1.63
N GLY A 493 -17.39 35.95 -2.85
CA GLY A 493 -17.65 34.80 -3.71
C GLY A 493 -18.94 34.92 -4.51
N HIS A 494 -19.49 36.12 -4.70
CA HIS A 494 -20.58 36.34 -5.65
C HIS A 494 -20.04 36.79 -7.02
N ALA A 495 -20.66 36.26 -8.06
CA ALA A 495 -20.42 36.64 -9.45
C ALA A 495 -21.71 37.15 -10.08
N ALA A 496 -21.61 38.19 -10.91
CA ALA A 496 -22.69 38.67 -11.76
C ALA A 496 -22.22 38.74 -13.20
N TYR A 497 -22.97 38.14 -14.12
CA TYR A 497 -22.70 38.14 -15.55
C TYR A 497 -23.79 38.90 -16.29
N VAL A 498 -23.40 39.77 -17.22
CA VAL A 498 -24.30 40.53 -18.10
C VAL A 498 -23.89 40.26 -19.53
N ALA A 499 -24.75 39.57 -20.27
CA ALA A 499 -24.52 39.22 -21.68
C ALA A 499 -25.27 40.14 -22.67
N ASP A 500 -26.04 41.10 -22.16
CA ASP A 500 -26.77 42.05 -23.00
C ASP A 500 -25.82 42.93 -23.81
N GLY A 501 -26.02 42.93 -25.14
CA GLY A 501 -25.16 43.66 -26.07
C GLY A 501 -23.87 42.93 -26.45
N THR A 502 -23.73 41.66 -26.09
CA THR A 502 -22.62 40.82 -26.59
C THR A 502 -22.67 40.70 -28.10
N ARG A 503 -21.48 40.69 -28.73
CA ARG A 503 -21.40 40.37 -30.15
C ARG A 503 -21.65 38.88 -30.33
N PRO A 504 -22.47 38.46 -31.32
CA PRO A 504 -22.71 37.05 -31.57
C PRO A 504 -21.40 36.31 -31.82
N LEU A 505 -21.29 35.11 -31.28
CA LEU A 505 -20.25 34.18 -31.67
C LEU A 505 -20.67 33.55 -32.99
N THR A 506 -19.85 33.67 -34.02
CA THR A 506 -20.13 33.16 -35.36
C THR A 506 -19.06 32.19 -35.79
N GLY A 507 -19.41 31.23 -36.62
CA GLY A 507 -18.43 30.29 -37.12
C GLY A 507 -18.88 29.46 -38.29
N THR A 508 -17.93 28.73 -38.86
CA THR A 508 -18.18 27.77 -39.94
C THR A 508 -17.80 26.37 -39.48
N ALA A 509 -18.63 25.39 -39.80
CA ALA A 509 -18.37 23.99 -39.57
C ALA A 509 -18.28 23.28 -40.92
N GLN A 510 -17.23 22.49 -41.15
CA GLN A 510 -17.05 21.68 -42.35
C GLN A 510 -17.03 20.20 -41.98
N ALA A 511 -18.07 19.46 -42.34
CA ALA A 511 -18.16 18.02 -42.10
C ALA A 511 -17.33 17.23 -43.13
N ALA A 512 -16.99 15.97 -42.79
CA ALA A 512 -16.21 15.03 -43.61
C ALA A 512 -16.77 14.71 -45.02
N GLY A 513 -17.89 15.30 -45.43
CA GLY A 513 -18.48 15.21 -46.78
C GLY A 513 -18.46 16.52 -47.58
N GLY A 514 -17.75 17.56 -47.11
CA GLY A 514 -17.69 18.86 -47.79
C GLY A 514 -18.93 19.75 -47.58
N VAL A 515 -19.85 19.36 -46.70
CA VAL A 515 -20.99 20.19 -46.30
C VAL A 515 -20.50 21.27 -45.34
N THR A 516 -20.77 22.52 -45.69
CA THR A 516 -20.49 23.69 -44.84
C THR A 516 -21.76 24.15 -44.13
N ALA A 517 -21.67 24.36 -42.82
CA ALA A 517 -22.69 25.01 -42.01
C ALA A 517 -22.14 26.32 -41.43
N GLU A 518 -22.98 27.36 -41.34
CA GLU A 518 -22.67 28.58 -40.58
C GLU A 518 -23.39 28.50 -39.23
N ALA A 519 -22.68 28.67 -38.13
CA ALA A 519 -23.26 28.70 -36.79
C ALA A 519 -23.22 30.13 -36.22
N THR A 520 -24.30 30.55 -35.57
CA THR A 520 -24.38 31.81 -34.82
C THR A 520 -24.95 31.53 -33.43
N VAL A 521 -24.19 31.85 -32.40
CA VAL A 521 -24.60 31.79 -30.99
C VAL A 521 -24.77 33.21 -30.47
N THR A 522 -25.94 33.48 -29.92
CA THR A 522 -26.28 34.76 -29.27
C THR A 522 -26.53 34.51 -27.79
N MET A 523 -26.07 35.46 -26.97
CA MET A 523 -26.22 35.41 -25.52
C MET A 523 -26.91 36.70 -25.07
N ALA A 524 -27.88 36.58 -24.16
CA ALA A 524 -28.58 37.73 -23.61
C ALA A 524 -29.06 37.45 -22.19
N GLY A 525 -29.26 38.51 -21.41
CA GLY A 525 -29.71 38.44 -20.02
C GLY A 525 -28.60 38.55 -19.00
N THR A 526 -28.98 38.31 -17.75
CA THR A 526 -28.12 38.42 -16.58
C THR A 526 -28.19 37.16 -15.72
N ALA A 527 -27.05 36.78 -15.15
CA ALA A 527 -26.95 35.68 -14.20
C ALA A 527 -26.22 36.17 -12.96
N SER A 528 -26.67 35.72 -11.78
CA SER A 528 -25.93 35.83 -10.54
C SER A 528 -25.57 34.43 -10.08
N GLU A 529 -24.32 34.23 -9.68
CA GLU A 529 -23.74 32.94 -9.33
C GLU A 529 -22.87 33.09 -8.07
N HIS A 530 -22.51 31.96 -7.47
CA HIS A 530 -21.48 31.90 -6.45
C HIS A 530 -20.22 31.29 -7.04
N TRP A 531 -19.07 31.92 -6.85
CA TRP A 531 -17.79 31.46 -7.35
C TRP A 531 -16.81 31.13 -6.22
N SER A 532 -15.90 30.22 -6.52
CA SER A 532 -14.75 29.89 -5.66
C SER A 532 -13.57 29.44 -6.52
N VAL A 533 -12.39 29.36 -5.91
CA VAL A 533 -11.18 28.80 -6.55
C VAL A 533 -10.70 27.61 -5.74
N SER A 534 -10.43 26.50 -6.42
CA SER A 534 -9.86 25.28 -5.85
C SER A 534 -8.62 24.90 -6.65
N GLY A 535 -7.43 25.11 -6.06
CA GLY A 535 -6.18 25.03 -6.81
C GLY A 535 -6.13 26.08 -7.92
N ASP A 536 -5.94 25.62 -9.17
CA ASP A 536 -5.91 26.46 -10.37
C ASP A 536 -7.25 26.46 -11.14
N GLN A 537 -8.32 25.99 -10.50
CA GLN A 537 -9.65 25.89 -11.09
C GLN A 537 -10.61 26.92 -10.51
N PHE A 538 -11.45 27.50 -11.38
CA PHE A 538 -12.57 28.34 -10.99
C PHE A 538 -13.83 27.50 -11.01
N VAL A 539 -14.54 27.51 -9.89
CA VAL A 539 -15.79 26.79 -9.75
C VAL A 539 -16.88 27.82 -9.60
N SER A 540 -17.83 27.82 -10.51
CA SER A 540 -19.07 28.59 -10.37
C SER A 540 -20.23 27.66 -10.08
N THR A 541 -21.09 28.08 -9.16
CA THR A 541 -22.34 27.41 -8.81
C THR A 541 -23.50 28.30 -9.25
N PRO A 542 -24.44 27.78 -10.07
CA PRO A 542 -25.55 28.59 -10.58
C PRO A 542 -26.34 29.21 -9.42
N GLY A 543 -26.57 30.53 -9.49
CA GLY A 543 -27.44 31.24 -8.56
C GLY A 543 -28.78 31.60 -9.23
N THR A 544 -29.29 32.81 -8.96
CA THR A 544 -30.54 33.30 -9.54
C THR A 544 -30.33 34.02 -10.87
N GLY A 545 -31.26 33.82 -11.82
CA GLY A 545 -31.19 34.41 -13.16
C GLY A 545 -30.78 33.38 -14.22
N GLY A 546 -30.42 33.84 -15.41
CA GLY A 546 -29.99 32.98 -16.48
C GLY A 546 -29.62 33.78 -17.72
N VAL A 547 -28.36 33.68 -18.14
CA VAL A 547 -27.99 34.06 -19.50
C VAL A 547 -28.65 33.05 -20.44
N HIS A 548 -29.48 33.54 -21.35
CA HIS A 548 -30.09 32.73 -22.39
C HIS A 548 -29.13 32.60 -23.56
N VAL A 549 -28.92 31.36 -24.00
CA VAL A 549 -28.06 31.00 -25.12
C VAL A 549 -28.95 30.50 -26.25
N ILE A 550 -28.91 31.21 -27.38
CA ILE A 550 -29.62 30.82 -28.60
C ILE A 550 -28.59 30.50 -29.67
N GLU A 551 -28.54 29.24 -30.10
CA GLU A 551 -27.72 28.77 -31.20
C GLU A 551 -28.58 28.56 -32.44
N THR A 552 -28.14 29.15 -33.55
CA THR A 552 -28.72 28.92 -34.87
C THR A 552 -27.66 28.36 -35.81
N MET A 553 -28.06 27.40 -36.65
CA MET A 553 -27.23 26.85 -37.72
C MET A 553 -27.89 27.10 -39.07
N LYS A 554 -27.09 27.48 -40.06
CA LYS A 554 -27.50 27.64 -41.44
C LYS A 554 -26.80 26.61 -42.32
N VAL A 555 -27.58 25.73 -42.92
CA VAL A 555 -27.10 24.64 -43.79
C VAL A 555 -27.82 24.74 -45.13
N ALA A 556 -27.05 24.77 -46.22
CA ALA A 556 -27.59 24.90 -47.58
C ALA A 556 -28.59 26.07 -47.75
N GLY A 557 -28.35 27.18 -47.05
CA GLY A 557 -29.19 28.39 -47.10
C GLY A 557 -30.42 28.39 -46.19
N GLN A 558 -30.71 27.29 -45.47
CA GLN A 558 -31.80 27.22 -44.49
C GLN A 558 -31.27 27.39 -43.06
N THR A 559 -31.93 28.21 -42.26
CA THR A 559 -31.57 28.47 -40.85
C THR A 559 -32.46 27.69 -39.89
N PHE A 560 -31.86 27.06 -38.89
CA PHE A 560 -32.51 26.28 -37.85
C PHE A 560 -32.03 26.76 -36.47
N THR A 561 -32.92 26.80 -35.48
CA THR A 561 -32.52 26.96 -34.07
C THR A 561 -32.19 25.59 -33.50
N VAL A 562 -30.96 25.42 -33.02
CA VAL A 562 -30.42 24.15 -32.52
C VAL A 562 -30.54 24.09 -31.02
N LEU A 563 -30.29 25.23 -30.36
CA LEU A 563 -30.37 25.38 -28.91
C LEU A 563 -31.07 26.68 -28.57
N ASN A 564 -31.95 26.63 -27.59
CA ASN A 564 -32.52 27.79 -26.92
C ASN A 564 -32.71 27.42 -25.45
N ALA A 565 -31.70 27.70 -24.64
CA ALA A 565 -31.61 27.22 -23.27
C ALA A 565 -30.94 28.27 -22.37
N THR A 566 -30.93 28.02 -21.06
CA THR A 566 -30.11 28.79 -20.13
C THR A 566 -28.63 28.38 -20.27
N GLN A 567 -27.72 29.21 -19.77
CA GLN A 567 -26.28 28.94 -19.77
C GLN A 567 -25.93 27.61 -19.07
N SER A 568 -26.59 27.27 -17.96
CA SER A 568 -26.37 25.99 -17.26
C SER A 568 -26.69 24.80 -18.16
N ASP A 569 -27.80 24.86 -18.87
CA ASP A 569 -28.27 23.81 -19.76
C ASP A 569 -27.40 23.71 -21.02
N ALA A 570 -26.93 24.87 -21.53
CA ALA A 570 -26.00 24.93 -22.64
C ALA A 570 -24.63 24.32 -22.28
N MET A 571 -24.11 24.57 -21.08
CA MET A 571 -22.86 23.97 -20.61
C MET A 571 -22.99 22.47 -20.38
N ALA A 572 -24.14 22.00 -19.87
CA ALA A 572 -24.43 20.58 -19.76
C ALA A 572 -24.48 19.90 -21.14
N PHE A 573 -25.08 20.55 -22.14
CA PHE A 573 -25.09 20.10 -23.53
C PHE A 573 -23.68 19.97 -24.11
N LEU A 574 -22.81 20.97 -23.89
CA LEU A 574 -21.40 20.92 -24.31
C LEU A 574 -20.62 19.79 -23.63
N GLY A 575 -20.84 19.56 -22.33
CA GLY A 575 -20.25 18.42 -21.60
C GLY A 575 -20.67 17.06 -22.17
N GLY A 576 -21.93 16.95 -22.63
CA GLY A 576 -22.44 15.77 -23.33
C GLY A 576 -21.78 15.53 -24.68
N LEU A 577 -21.51 16.58 -25.46
CA LEU A 577 -20.80 16.49 -26.74
C LEU A 577 -19.33 16.06 -26.59
N ALA A 578 -18.71 16.36 -25.45
CA ALA A 578 -17.36 15.90 -25.11
C ALA A 578 -17.29 14.43 -24.66
N GLY A 579 -18.42 13.70 -24.70
CA GLY A 579 -18.50 12.28 -24.33
C GLY A 579 -18.63 12.02 -22.82
N GLY A 580 -18.87 13.05 -22.01
CA GLY A 580 -18.96 12.96 -20.54
C GLY A 580 -20.40 13.00 -20.00
N SER A 581 -20.58 12.56 -18.75
CA SER A 581 -21.86 12.44 -18.03
C SER A 581 -22.46 13.79 -17.57
N GLY A 582 -22.40 14.84 -18.40
CA GLY A 582 -22.87 16.19 -18.05
C GLY A 582 -21.94 16.97 -17.10
N GLN A 583 -20.69 16.53 -16.92
CA GLN A 583 -19.68 17.27 -16.16
C GLN A 583 -19.02 18.35 -17.02
N VAL A 584 -18.70 19.49 -16.41
CA VAL A 584 -17.91 20.57 -17.03
C VAL A 584 -16.54 20.01 -17.43
N PRO A 585 -16.08 20.24 -18.68
CA PRO A 585 -14.75 19.77 -19.10
C PRO A 585 -13.63 20.30 -18.19
N PRO A 586 -12.55 19.52 -18.00
CA PRO A 586 -11.36 20.00 -17.31
C PRO A 586 -10.86 21.30 -17.95
N HIS A 587 -10.60 22.31 -17.11
CA HIS A 587 -10.09 23.59 -17.54
C HIS A 587 -8.97 24.06 -16.62
N THR A 588 -8.12 24.93 -17.15
CA THR A 588 -7.08 25.64 -16.42
C THR A 588 -7.33 27.14 -16.50
N MET A 589 -6.78 27.87 -15.54
CA MET A 589 -6.93 29.30 -15.44
C MET A 589 -5.61 30.01 -15.24
N THR A 590 -5.45 31.15 -15.91
CA THR A 590 -4.43 32.14 -15.60
C THR A 590 -5.08 33.48 -15.37
N CYS A 591 -4.56 34.25 -14.43
CA CYS A 591 -5.04 35.58 -14.15
C CYS A 591 -3.86 36.48 -13.76
N ASP A 592 -3.82 37.67 -14.33
CA ASP A 592 -2.96 38.77 -13.92
C ASP A 592 -3.76 40.05 -13.67
N ALA A 593 -3.08 41.15 -13.33
CA ALA A 593 -3.74 42.41 -12.98
C ALA A 593 -4.65 42.98 -14.08
N GLN A 594 -4.52 42.54 -15.34
CA GLN A 594 -5.24 43.07 -16.50
C GLN A 594 -6.05 42.01 -17.24
N HIS A 595 -5.63 40.75 -17.21
CA HIS A 595 -6.23 39.68 -17.99
C HIS A 595 -6.58 38.46 -17.15
N TRP A 596 -7.69 37.82 -17.51
CA TRP A 596 -8.08 36.50 -17.02
C TRP A 596 -8.34 35.60 -18.22
N ILE A 597 -7.73 34.42 -18.26
CA ILE A 597 -7.91 33.44 -19.33
C ILE A 597 -8.36 32.11 -18.74
N THR A 598 -9.47 31.57 -19.26
CA THR A 598 -9.95 30.22 -18.96
C THR A 598 -9.75 29.34 -20.19
N THR A 599 -9.00 28.24 -20.06
CA THR A 599 -8.74 27.31 -21.16
C THR A 599 -9.40 25.96 -20.86
N TYR A 600 -10.40 25.59 -21.66
CA TYR A 600 -11.02 24.26 -21.62
C TYR A 600 -10.26 23.31 -22.54
N THR A 601 -9.92 22.13 -22.02
CA THR A 601 -9.32 21.06 -22.82
C THR A 601 -10.41 20.07 -23.22
N LEU A 602 -10.69 20.01 -24.51
CA LEU A 602 -11.63 19.06 -25.10
C LEU A 602 -10.84 17.96 -25.81
N PRO A 603 -11.42 16.76 -26.02
CA PRO A 603 -10.79 15.72 -26.85
C PRO A 603 -10.40 16.22 -28.26
N SER A 604 -11.11 17.24 -28.74
CA SER A 604 -11.05 17.81 -30.08
C SER A 604 -10.17 19.05 -30.23
N GLY A 605 -9.56 19.54 -29.14
CA GLY A 605 -8.77 20.78 -29.14
C GLY A 605 -8.91 21.59 -27.86
N THR A 606 -8.45 22.84 -27.90
CA THR A 606 -8.54 23.77 -26.77
C THR A 606 -9.46 24.94 -27.10
N LEU A 607 -10.23 25.36 -26.11
CA LEU A 607 -11.12 26.51 -26.18
C LEU A 607 -10.70 27.51 -25.10
N ALA A 608 -10.18 28.66 -25.51
CA ALA A 608 -9.73 29.70 -24.59
C ALA A 608 -10.69 30.90 -24.61
N TYR A 609 -11.11 31.31 -23.41
CA TYR A 609 -11.88 32.52 -23.16
C TYR A 609 -11.00 33.51 -22.42
N SER A 610 -10.69 34.64 -23.04
CA SER A 610 -9.97 35.72 -22.37
C SER A 610 -10.90 36.86 -21.99
N TRP A 611 -10.50 37.54 -20.93
CA TRP A 611 -11.20 38.67 -20.33
C TRP A 611 -10.16 39.74 -20.02
N HIS A 612 -10.51 41.01 -20.20
CA HIS A 612 -9.72 42.15 -19.73
C HIS A 612 -10.46 42.90 -18.63
N ARG A 613 -9.72 43.62 -17.78
CA ARG A 613 -10.32 44.48 -16.76
C ARG A 613 -11.16 45.59 -17.40
N ASP A 614 -12.41 45.71 -16.95
CA ASP A 614 -13.31 46.82 -17.28
C ASP A 614 -13.03 47.97 -16.30
N GLY A 615 -12.25 48.95 -16.76
CA GLY A 615 -11.69 50.05 -15.95
C GLY A 615 -12.68 51.09 -15.45
#